data_AF-A0A812N704-F1
#
_entry.id   AF-A0A812N704-F1
#
_cell.length_a   1.000
_cell.length_b   1.000
_cell.length_c   1.000
_cell.angle_alpha   90.00
_cell.angle_beta   90.00
_cell.angle_gamma   90.00
#
_symmetry.space_group_name_H-M   'P 1'
#
loop_
_entity.id
_entity.type
_entity.pdbx_description
1 polymer ?
#
loop_
_entity_poly.entity_id
_entity_poly.type
_entity_poly.pdbx_seq_one_letter_code
_entity_poly.pdbx_strand_id
1 'polypeptide(L)'
;MALAAMLLPVVWILQILMFNLPDQLNVLKGSVLSGLLLLFALDQLAFPSVPCHDWASQFQNLAFRRPFLHLILGSNKSFGLKLVDALWTAELGDFSRLRRYLPDPDIAEEVLRICREVQRSESDIRSRFRMRDGSE
;
A
#
# COMPACT_ATOMS: atom_id res chain seq x y z
N MET A 1 1.06 21.14 21.69
CA MET A 1 2.31 20.95 20.93
C MET A 1 2.06 20.89 19.42
N ALA A 2 1.24 19.95 18.90
CA ALA A 2 0.97 19.84 17.45
C ALA A 2 0.28 21.08 16.82
N LEU A 3 -0.61 21.73 17.58
CA LEU A 3 -1.38 22.89 17.10
C LEU A 3 -0.50 24.12 16.82
N ALA A 4 0.56 24.33 17.61
CA ALA A 4 1.54 25.40 17.38
C ALA A 4 2.37 25.15 16.11
N ALA A 5 2.76 23.89 15.86
CA ALA A 5 3.47 23.50 14.65
C ALA A 5 2.61 23.65 13.38
N MET A 6 1.29 23.44 13.49
CA MET A 6 0.35 23.66 12.38
C MET A 6 0.03 25.14 12.14
N LEU A 7 0.01 25.97 13.18
CA LEU A 7 -0.26 27.41 13.05
C LEU A 7 0.92 28.21 12.50
N LEU A 8 2.15 27.73 12.72
CA LEU A 8 3.36 28.47 12.35
C LEU A 8 3.49 28.73 10.83
N PRO A 9 3.24 27.76 9.92
CA PRO A 9 3.20 28.01 8.48
C PRO A 9 2.09 29.00 8.08
N VAL A 10 0.93 28.96 8.75
CA VAL A 10 -0.22 29.83 8.47
C VAL A 10 0.12 31.28 8.83
N VAL A 11 0.70 31.51 10.00
CA VAL A 11 1.17 32.83 10.43
C VAL A 11 2.24 33.36 9.49
N TRP A 12 3.16 32.50 9.05
CA TRP A 12 4.26 32.90 8.15
C TRP A 12 3.75 33.28 6.75
N ILE A 13 2.81 32.53 6.18
CA ILE A 13 2.16 32.87 4.91
C ILE A 13 1.38 34.19 5.03
N LEU A 14 0.66 34.40 6.12
CA LEU A 14 -0.05 35.66 6.38
C LEU A 14 0.91 36.86 6.47
N GLN A 15 2.08 36.70 7.10
CA GLN A 15 3.11 37.74 7.17
C GLN A 15 3.67 38.10 5.80
N ILE A 16 3.95 37.10 4.95
CA ILE A 16 4.44 37.32 3.57
C ILE A 16 3.42 38.14 2.76
N LEU A 17 2.13 37.82 2.90
CA LEU A 17 1.03 38.50 2.18
C LEU A 17 0.76 39.91 2.68
N MET A 18 0.74 40.14 4.01
CA MET A 18 0.42 41.45 4.58
C MET A 18 1.56 42.46 4.47
N PHE A 19 2.82 41.99 4.56
CA PHE A 19 3.99 42.88 4.58
C PHE A 19 4.81 42.86 3.28
N ASN A 20 4.35 42.13 2.25
CA ASN A 20 4.98 42.03 0.94
C ASN A 20 6.49 41.77 1.02
N LEU A 21 6.87 40.64 1.62
CA LEU A 21 8.26 40.27 1.92
C LEU A 21 8.82 39.32 0.83
N PRO A 22 9.47 39.84 -0.23
CA PRO A 22 9.88 39.04 -1.40
C PRO A 22 10.95 37.99 -1.06
N ASP A 23 11.85 38.29 -0.11
CA ASP A 23 12.91 37.36 0.30
C ASP A 23 12.34 36.13 1.00
N GLN A 24 11.33 36.31 1.85
CA GLN A 24 10.64 35.19 2.51
C GLN A 24 9.85 34.34 1.51
N LEU A 25 9.28 34.95 0.47
CA LEU A 25 8.63 34.23 -0.62
C LEU A 25 9.62 33.35 -1.39
N ASN A 26 10.85 33.83 -1.62
CA ASN A 26 11.90 33.06 -2.30
C ASN A 26 12.37 31.87 -1.45
N VAL A 27 12.55 32.08 -0.14
CA VAL A 27 12.88 30.99 0.80
C VAL A 27 11.74 29.97 0.86
N LEU A 28 10.48 30.42 0.90
CA LEU A 28 9.33 29.53 0.87
C LEU A 28 9.34 28.68 -0.41
N LYS A 29 9.51 29.29 -1.59
CA LYS A 29 9.60 28.55 -2.86
C LYS A 29 10.73 27.51 -2.86
N GLY A 30 11.89 27.85 -2.31
CA GLY A 30 13.03 26.92 -2.19
C GLY A 30 12.79 25.78 -1.20
N SER A 31 11.94 25.99 -0.19
CA SER A 31 11.74 25.04 0.92
C SER A 31 10.45 24.22 0.81
N VAL A 32 9.50 24.62 -0.05
CA VAL A 32 8.19 23.97 -0.21
C VAL A 32 8.34 22.49 -0.56
N LEU A 33 9.23 22.14 -1.48
CA LEU A 33 9.43 20.73 -1.85
C LEU A 33 9.91 19.90 -0.66
N SER A 34 10.92 20.39 0.07
CA SER A 34 11.43 19.72 1.27
C SER A 34 10.37 19.62 2.37
N GLY A 35 9.54 20.65 2.54
CA GLY A 35 8.42 20.64 3.48
C GLY A 35 7.34 19.61 3.11
N LEU A 36 6.97 19.53 1.83
CA LEU A 36 6.03 18.52 1.33
C LEU A 36 6.58 17.10 1.50
N LEU A 37 7.86 16.89 1.19
CA LEU A 37 8.53 15.60 1.41
C LEU A 37 8.56 15.21 2.88
N LEU A 38 8.81 16.17 3.78
CA LEU A 38 8.79 15.93 5.22
C LEU A 38 7.38 15.55 5.71
N LEU A 39 6.34 16.27 5.29
CA LEU A 39 4.96 15.93 5.64
C LEU A 39 4.55 14.55 5.12
N PHE A 40 4.95 14.22 3.87
CA PHE A 40 4.71 12.90 3.31
C PHE A 40 5.45 11.79 4.08
N ALA A 41 6.71 12.02 4.46
CA ALA A 41 7.46 11.08 5.27
C ALA A 41 6.84 10.87 6.66
N LEU A 42 6.38 11.96 7.30
CA LEU A 42 5.69 11.88 8.59
C LEU A 42 4.37 11.11 8.49
N ASP A 43 3.60 11.29 7.43
CA ASP A 43 2.36 10.53 7.18
C ASP A 43 2.65 9.02 7.03
N GLN A 44 3.68 8.66 6.25
CA GLN A 44 4.12 7.27 6.09
C GLN A 44 4.62 6.66 7.42
N LEU A 45 5.30 7.45 8.26
CA LEU A 45 5.76 7.00 9.58
C LEU A 45 4.62 6.89 10.60
N ALA A 46 3.63 7.78 10.53
CA ALA A 46 2.48 7.76 11.45
C ALA A 46 1.58 6.56 11.22
N PHE A 47 1.50 6.08 9.96
CA PHE A 47 0.71 4.93 9.56
C PHE A 47 1.59 3.88 8.89
N PRO A 48 2.50 3.21 9.64
CA PRO A 48 3.37 2.20 9.06
C PRO A 48 2.52 1.11 8.42
N SER A 49 2.77 0.85 7.13
CA SER A 49 2.09 -0.23 6.43
C SER A 49 2.63 -1.57 6.95
N VAL A 50 1.90 -2.19 7.87
CA VAL A 50 2.18 -3.56 8.29
C VAL A 50 1.76 -4.49 7.15
N PRO A 51 2.63 -5.40 6.69
CA PRO A 51 2.22 -6.41 5.71
C PRO A 51 1.03 -7.21 6.27
N CYS A 52 -0.07 -7.26 5.51
CA CYS A 52 -1.28 -7.99 5.90
C CYS A 52 -1.04 -9.51 5.99
N HIS A 53 -0.05 -9.99 5.22
CA HIS A 53 0.29 -11.39 5.02
C HIS A 53 1.81 -11.55 4.92
N ASP A 54 2.37 -12.55 5.60
CA ASP A 54 3.80 -12.89 5.52
C ASP A 54 4.05 -13.98 4.46
N TRP A 55 3.79 -13.66 3.20
CA TRP A 55 3.87 -14.61 2.07
C TRP A 55 5.24 -14.60 1.38
N ALA A 56 6.23 -13.93 1.96
CA ALA A 56 7.44 -13.49 1.26
C ALA A 56 8.24 -14.63 0.59
N SER A 57 8.37 -15.80 1.21
CA SER A 57 9.25 -16.87 0.70
C SER A 57 8.70 -17.63 -0.53
N GLN A 58 7.37 -17.73 -0.66
CA GLN A 58 6.72 -18.57 -1.68
C GLN A 58 6.03 -17.72 -2.76
N PHE A 59 5.69 -16.47 -2.46
CA PHE A 59 5.05 -15.54 -3.39
C PHE A 59 6.04 -14.73 -4.23
N GLN A 60 7.33 -14.73 -3.89
CA GLN A 60 8.38 -13.98 -4.62
C GLN A 60 8.53 -14.39 -6.08
N ASN A 61 8.19 -15.63 -6.43
CA ASN A 61 8.32 -16.15 -7.80
C ASN A 61 7.05 -15.91 -8.63
N LEU A 62 5.99 -15.35 -8.06
CA LEU A 62 4.75 -15.06 -8.76
C LEU A 62 4.81 -13.69 -9.43
N ALA A 63 4.76 -13.69 -10.75
CA ALA A 63 4.63 -12.48 -11.54
C ALA A 63 3.17 -12.17 -11.83
N PHE A 64 2.74 -10.94 -11.57
CA PHE A 64 1.42 -10.47 -11.95
C PHE A 64 1.52 -9.38 -13.01
N ARG A 65 0.68 -9.50 -14.05
CA ARG A 65 0.54 -8.51 -15.09
C ARG A 65 -0.49 -7.46 -14.67
N ARG A 66 -0.11 -6.19 -14.80
CA ARG A 66 -1.02 -5.05 -14.69
C ARG A 66 -1.19 -4.35 -16.03
N PRO A 67 -2.42 -3.91 -16.38
CA PRO A 67 -2.60 -3.00 -17.51
C PRO A 67 -1.79 -1.71 -17.28
N PHE A 68 -1.09 -1.22 -18.30
CA PHE A 68 -0.17 -0.08 -18.20
C PHE A 68 -0.82 1.17 -17.57
N LEU A 69 -2.04 1.50 -17.98
CA LEU A 69 -2.81 2.61 -17.40
C LEU A 69 -3.07 2.40 -15.90
N HIS A 70 -3.29 1.17 -15.46
CA HIS A 70 -3.53 0.84 -14.05
C HIS A 70 -2.23 0.76 -13.24
N LEU A 71 -1.07 0.64 -13.90
CA LEU A 71 0.24 0.71 -13.27
C LEU A 71 0.63 2.17 -12.95
N ILE A 72 0.20 3.12 -13.78
CA ILE A 72 0.51 4.56 -13.62
C ILE A 72 -0.55 5.27 -12.77
N LEU A 73 -1.83 4.96 -12.96
CA LEU A 73 -2.96 5.68 -12.33
C LEU A 73 -3.59 4.88 -11.16
N GLY A 74 -3.28 3.60 -11.03
CA GLY A 74 -3.89 2.72 -10.05
C GLY A 74 -3.06 2.57 -8.77
N SER A 75 -3.73 2.53 -7.62
CA SER A 75 -3.07 2.20 -6.35
C SER A 75 -2.84 0.69 -6.20
N ASN A 76 -1.78 0.32 -5.47
CA ASN A 76 -1.52 -1.08 -5.10
C ASN A 76 -2.71 -1.71 -4.34
N LYS A 77 -3.41 -0.91 -3.52
CA LYS A 77 -4.61 -1.34 -2.80
C LYS A 77 -5.73 -1.77 -3.75
N SER A 78 -6.00 -0.94 -4.78
CA SER A 78 -7.02 -1.24 -5.79
C SER A 78 -6.70 -2.50 -6.59
N PHE A 79 -5.42 -2.67 -6.97
CA PHE A 79 -4.98 -3.90 -7.61
C PHE A 79 -5.15 -5.12 -6.70
N GLY A 80 -4.73 -5.03 -5.43
CA GLY A 80 -4.85 -6.12 -4.46
C GLY A 80 -6.30 -6.61 -4.32
N LEU A 81 -7.26 -5.69 -4.20
CA LEU A 81 -8.69 -6.05 -4.13
C LEU A 81 -9.19 -6.78 -5.38
N LYS A 82 -8.79 -6.32 -6.57
CA LYS A 82 -9.15 -6.97 -7.84
C LYS A 82 -8.51 -8.35 -7.98
N LEU A 83 -7.29 -8.52 -7.49
CA LEU A 83 -6.60 -9.80 -7.49
C LEU A 83 -7.27 -10.79 -6.52
N VAL A 84 -7.66 -10.33 -5.32
CA VAL A 84 -8.41 -11.15 -4.36
C VAL A 84 -9.75 -11.60 -4.93
N ASP A 85 -10.50 -10.71 -5.58
CA ASP A 85 -11.74 -11.08 -6.29
C ASP A 85 -11.49 -12.13 -7.39
N ALA A 86 -10.42 -11.97 -8.18
CA ALA A 86 -10.07 -12.92 -9.22
C ALA A 86 -9.65 -14.31 -8.67
N LEU A 87 -8.92 -14.33 -7.55
CA LEU A 87 -8.60 -15.56 -6.83
C LEU A 87 -9.86 -16.22 -6.27
N TRP A 88 -10.78 -15.44 -5.70
CA TRP A 88 -12.07 -15.93 -5.19
C TRP A 88 -12.94 -16.54 -6.31
N THR A 89 -13.01 -15.93 -7.48
CA THR A 89 -13.73 -16.52 -8.62
C THR A 89 -13.05 -17.78 -9.14
N ALA A 90 -11.72 -17.83 -9.10
CA ALA A 90 -10.96 -19.01 -9.50
C ALA A 90 -11.18 -20.20 -8.54
N GLU A 91 -11.38 -19.94 -7.24
CA GLU A 91 -11.79 -20.96 -6.26
C GLU A 91 -13.11 -21.66 -6.65
N LEU A 92 -14.03 -20.93 -7.29
CA LEU A 92 -15.31 -21.45 -7.77
C LEU A 92 -15.21 -22.12 -9.15
N GLY A 93 -14.00 -22.25 -9.70
CA GLY A 93 -13.72 -22.86 -11.00
C GLY A 93 -13.67 -21.89 -12.18
N ASP A 94 -13.91 -20.59 -11.99
CA ASP A 94 -13.79 -19.59 -13.05
C ASP A 94 -12.43 -18.87 -13.03
N PHE A 95 -11.51 -19.35 -13.87
CA PHE A 95 -10.18 -18.77 -14.04
C PHE A 95 -10.11 -17.56 -14.98
N SER A 96 -11.22 -17.18 -15.63
CA SER A 96 -11.22 -16.17 -16.69
C SER A 96 -10.69 -14.81 -16.23
N ARG A 97 -10.95 -14.44 -14.97
CA ARG A 97 -10.46 -13.19 -14.36
C ARG A 97 -9.00 -13.28 -13.96
N LEU A 98 -8.59 -14.39 -13.33
CA LEU A 98 -7.23 -14.60 -12.86
C LEU A 98 -6.24 -14.60 -14.04
N ARG A 99 -6.60 -15.27 -15.15
CA ARG A 99 -5.80 -15.31 -16.38
C ARG A 99 -5.44 -13.94 -16.95
N ARG A 100 -6.25 -12.90 -16.71
CA ARG A 100 -5.96 -11.52 -17.17
C ARG A 100 -4.84 -10.83 -16.40
N TYR A 101 -4.59 -11.30 -15.18
CA TYR A 101 -3.57 -10.75 -14.28
C TYR A 101 -2.28 -11.56 -14.29
N LEU A 102 -2.16 -12.56 -15.17
CA LEU A 102 -0.96 -13.39 -15.29
C LEU A 102 -0.23 -13.10 -16.61
N PRO A 103 1.11 -13.13 -16.61
CA PRO A 103 1.89 -13.08 -17.84
C PRO A 103 1.60 -14.28 -18.74
N ASP A 104 1.46 -15.45 -18.12
CA ASP A 104 1.07 -16.72 -18.74
C ASP A 104 -0.30 -17.15 -18.18
N PRO A 105 -1.35 -17.27 -19.01
CA PRO A 105 -2.67 -17.73 -18.57
C PRO A 105 -2.71 -19.20 -18.14
N ASP A 106 -1.80 -20.04 -18.64
CA ASP A 106 -1.87 -21.50 -18.43
C ASP A 106 -1.43 -21.89 -17.02
N ILE A 107 -0.64 -21.03 -16.36
CA ILE A 107 -0.22 -21.23 -14.96
C ILE A 107 -1.31 -20.84 -13.94
N ALA A 108 -2.51 -20.43 -14.36
CA ALA A 108 -3.53 -19.91 -13.44
C ALA A 108 -3.92 -20.89 -12.32
N GLU A 109 -3.98 -22.19 -12.63
CA GLU A 109 -4.27 -23.24 -11.64
C GLU A 109 -3.13 -23.40 -10.63
N GLU A 110 -1.89 -23.36 -11.12
CA GLU A 110 -0.69 -23.44 -10.29
C GLU A 110 -0.57 -22.23 -9.35
N VAL A 111 -0.85 -21.03 -9.86
CA VAL A 111 -0.89 -19.82 -9.04
C VAL A 111 -1.95 -19.94 -7.94
N LEU A 112 -3.15 -20.43 -8.25
CA LEU A 112 -4.18 -20.65 -7.24
C LEU A 112 -3.73 -21.67 -6.18
N ARG A 113 -3.09 -22.77 -6.62
CA ARG A 113 -2.54 -23.79 -5.72
C ARG A 113 -1.52 -23.21 -4.75
N ILE A 114 -0.56 -22.42 -5.24
CA ILE A 114 0.44 -21.75 -4.41
C ILE A 114 -0.24 -20.80 -3.41
N CYS A 115 -1.16 -19.95 -3.87
CA CYS A 115 -1.90 -19.04 -2.99
C CYS A 115 -2.64 -19.79 -1.87
N ARG A 116 -3.28 -20.93 -2.19
CA ARG A 116 -3.96 -21.79 -1.20
C ARG A 116 -2.99 -22.35 -0.18
N GLU A 117 -1.85 -22.88 -0.61
CA GLU A 117 -0.86 -23.48 0.28
C GLU A 117 -0.29 -22.45 1.26
N VAL A 118 0.05 -21.27 0.74
CA VAL A 118 0.57 -20.16 1.55
C VAL A 118 -0.49 -19.69 2.56
N GLN A 119 -1.73 -19.44 2.11
CA GLN A 119 -2.83 -19.01 2.99
C GLN A 119 -3.13 -20.07 4.07
N ARG A 120 -3.07 -21.37 3.75
CA ARG A 120 -3.24 -22.44 4.74
C ARG A 120 -2.14 -22.42 5.78
N SER A 121 -0.88 -22.36 5.36
CA SER A 121 0.26 -22.30 6.29
C SER A 121 0.17 -21.12 7.26
N GLU A 122 -0.22 -19.94 6.77
CA GLU A 122 -0.41 -18.75 7.62
C GLU A 122 -1.60 -18.92 8.58
N SER A 123 -2.71 -19.50 8.10
CA SER A 123 -3.90 -19.75 8.92
C SER A 123 -3.61 -20.73 10.04
N ASP A 124 -2.84 -21.78 9.77
CA ASP A 124 -2.41 -22.76 10.75
C ASP A 124 -1.54 -22.11 11.84
N ILE A 125 -0.58 -21.28 11.44
CA ILE A 125 0.27 -20.52 12.37
C ILE A 125 -0.60 -19.62 13.26
N ARG A 126 -1.50 -18.82 12.68
CA ARG A 126 -2.41 -17.94 13.43
C ARG A 126 -3.33 -18.70 14.39
N SER A 127 -3.81 -19.88 13.98
CA SER A 127 -4.66 -20.72 14.83
C SER A 127 -3.91 -21.23 16.08
N ARG A 128 -2.64 -21.64 15.93
CA ARG A 128 -1.79 -22.09 17.03
C ARG A 128 -1.50 -20.98 18.05
N PHE A 129 -1.26 -19.75 17.57
CA PHE A 129 -1.06 -18.60 18.46
C PHE A 129 -2.33 -18.28 19.25
N ARG A 130 -3.51 -18.28 18.60
CA ARG A 130 -4.79 -18.04 19.30
C ARG A 130 -5.10 -19.08 20.38
N MET A 131 -4.78 -20.35 20.15
CA MET A 131 -4.98 -21.39 21.17
C MET A 131 -4.07 -21.20 22.39
N ARG A 132 -2.87 -20.64 22.21
CA ARG A 132 -1.92 -20.37 23.30
C ARG A 132 -2.34 -19.18 24.16
N ASP A 133 -2.90 -18.13 23.55
CA ASP A 133 -3.37 -16.93 24.25
C ASP A 133 -4.73 -17.13 24.96
N GLY A 134 -5.50 -18.15 24.55
CA GLY A 134 -6.79 -18.50 25.17
C GLY A 134 -6.71 -19.52 26.31
N SER A 135 -5.49 -19.90 26.73
CA SER A 135 -5.22 -20.90 27.78
C SER A 135 -4.69 -20.30 29.09
N GLU A 136 -4.84 -18.98 29.30
CA GLU A 136 -4.58 -18.29 30.57
C GLU A 136 -5.88 -17.95 31.32
#